data_AF-A0AAU0PSJ3-F1
#
_entry.id   AF-A0AAU0PSJ3-F1
#
_cell.length_a   1.000
_cell.length_b   1.000
_cell.length_c   1.000
_cell.angle_alpha   90.00
_cell.angle_beta   90.00
_cell.angle_gamma   90.00
#
_symmetry.space_group_name_H-M   'P 1'
#
loop_
_entity.id
_entity.type
_entity.pdbx_description
1 polymer ?
#
loop_
_entity_poly.entity_id
_entity_poly.type
_entity_poly.pdbx_seq_one_letter_code
_entity_poly.pdbx_strand_id
1 'polypeptide(L)'
;MTVAIENIEVETNEVIDTIVYLQLMSFLLPNTKSKDINEIINSTYKFVKNSSKFELISKLPEIKIILNQFVEQYMKEFPLKKTISQVAYEWNSFFKEGKNPLGYGINYGWLEEQMDLSKLYNYNYVPYHYKVGLYAHAGYGGVEEDVLLKDAFTTLVKTDKAFKLLNEYGLHIKKEDINNISNEEYKRISDIKFEVCSYSRLTVISFYAFVECFVNSVGYSYLLRNENILTNENKEVLKGYKKGSYLSLKSKIEQFQKIIRKDKKCKIITSDKNQIKEPFNTFFNNYEHLRNSAVHFSPMKEPIWLKPEEWVKIAKEFSELSLQVALEFWQSCYEDLNKPDYLGRFDFYKLYKLSEHRIENIEKATFKLYNEQIVAK
;
A
#
# COMPACT_ATOMS: atom_id res chain seq x y z
N MET A 1 -40.04 8.77 38.64
CA MET A 1 -40.04 7.64 37.69
C MET A 1 -39.51 8.08 36.32
N THR A 2 -39.95 9.21 35.75
CA THR A 2 -39.46 9.75 34.47
C THR A 2 -37.95 10.03 34.44
N VAL A 3 -37.37 10.60 35.51
CA VAL A 3 -35.92 10.86 35.64
C VAL A 3 -35.09 9.56 35.65
N ALA A 4 -35.62 8.46 36.22
CA ALA A 4 -34.95 7.15 36.19
C ALA A 4 -35.07 6.45 34.83
N ILE A 5 -36.09 6.83 34.03
CA ILE A 5 -36.32 6.29 32.69
C ILE A 5 -35.44 7.01 31.65
N GLU A 6 -35.23 8.32 31.77
CA GLU A 6 -34.26 9.03 30.91
C GLU A 6 -32.82 8.55 31.17
N ASN A 7 -32.49 8.25 32.42
CA ASN A 7 -31.16 7.75 32.79
C ASN A 7 -30.86 6.38 32.15
N ILE A 8 -31.83 5.46 32.09
CA ILE A 8 -31.57 4.10 31.56
C ILE A 8 -31.34 4.09 30.04
N GLU A 9 -31.99 4.99 29.30
CA GLU A 9 -31.79 5.10 27.84
C GLU A 9 -30.39 5.65 27.53
N VAL A 10 -29.94 6.67 28.27
CA VAL A 10 -28.57 7.19 28.18
C VAL A 10 -27.55 6.10 28.51
N GLU A 11 -27.74 5.39 29.62
CA GLU A 11 -26.82 4.32 30.02
C GLU A 11 -26.79 3.16 29.03
N THR A 12 -27.91 2.85 28.41
CA THR A 12 -28.00 1.82 27.37
C THR A 12 -27.23 2.23 26.12
N ASN A 13 -27.36 3.49 25.69
CA ASN A 13 -26.63 4.03 24.55
C ASN A 13 -25.12 4.04 24.80
N GLU A 14 -24.66 4.42 26.00
CA GLU A 14 -23.24 4.35 26.37
C GLU A 14 -22.69 2.91 26.26
N VAL A 15 -23.46 1.91 26.71
CA VAL A 15 -23.06 0.50 26.57
C VAL A 15 -23.00 0.08 25.11
N ILE A 16 -23.97 0.50 24.29
CA ILE A 16 -23.94 0.23 22.85
C ILE A 16 -22.70 0.85 22.20
N ASP A 17 -22.41 2.12 22.48
CA ASP A 17 -21.22 2.80 21.96
C ASP A 17 -19.93 2.09 22.39
N THR A 18 -19.89 1.63 23.64
CA THR A 18 -18.76 0.86 24.17
C THR A 18 -18.57 -0.46 23.42
N ILE A 19 -19.64 -1.22 23.19
CA ILE A 19 -19.59 -2.47 22.42
C ILE A 19 -19.12 -2.22 20.99
N VAL A 20 -19.60 -1.15 20.35
CA VAL A 20 -19.21 -0.77 18.99
C VAL A 20 -17.73 -0.42 18.92
N TYR A 21 -17.21 0.33 19.88
CA TYR A 21 -15.78 0.61 20.00
C TYR A 21 -14.96 -0.68 20.21
N LEU A 22 -15.40 -1.55 21.13
CA LEU A 22 -14.72 -2.82 21.38
C LEU A 22 -14.72 -3.74 20.15
N GLN A 23 -15.76 -3.69 19.32
CA GLN A 23 -15.81 -4.38 18.04
C GLN A 23 -14.78 -3.83 17.04
N LEU A 24 -14.65 -2.51 16.93
CA LEU A 24 -13.58 -1.91 16.13
C LEU A 24 -12.20 -2.42 16.58
N MET A 25 -11.94 -2.40 17.89
CA MET A 25 -10.66 -2.88 18.44
C MET A 25 -10.46 -4.39 18.22
N SER A 26 -11.52 -5.20 18.32
CA SER A 26 -11.44 -6.64 18.09
C SER A 26 -11.15 -6.98 16.63
N PHE A 27 -11.55 -6.13 15.69
CA PHE A 27 -11.21 -6.24 14.27
C PHE A 27 -9.83 -5.70 13.94
N LEU A 28 -9.34 -4.69 14.66
CA LEU A 28 -8.03 -4.10 14.42
C LEU A 28 -6.88 -5.02 14.86
N LEU A 29 -7.12 -5.85 15.87
CA LEU A 29 -6.09 -6.68 16.51
C LEU A 29 -6.19 -8.16 16.09
N PRO A 30 -5.05 -8.89 16.00
CA PRO A 30 -5.06 -10.31 15.67
C PRO A 30 -5.95 -11.14 16.60
N ASN A 31 -6.57 -12.20 16.05
CA ASN A 31 -7.53 -13.06 16.75
C ASN A 31 -7.04 -13.66 18.08
N THR A 32 -5.72 -13.75 18.29
CA THR A 32 -5.12 -14.20 19.56
C THR A 32 -5.39 -13.23 20.72
N LYS A 33 -5.73 -11.97 20.43
CA LYS A 33 -6.09 -10.95 21.42
C LYS A 33 -7.62 -10.70 21.54
N SER A 34 -8.47 -11.38 20.76
CA SER A 34 -9.89 -10.96 20.59
C SER A 34 -10.97 -12.06 20.67
N LYS A 35 -10.64 -13.32 21.04
CA LYS A 35 -11.68 -14.37 21.18
C LYS A 35 -12.68 -14.07 22.28
N ASP A 36 -12.20 -13.75 23.47
CA ASP A 36 -13.07 -13.55 24.65
C ASP A 36 -13.95 -12.30 24.50
N ILE A 37 -13.45 -11.27 23.81
CA ILE A 37 -14.20 -10.02 23.64
C ILE A 37 -15.37 -10.16 22.65
N ASN A 38 -15.23 -10.96 21.59
CA ASN A 38 -16.29 -11.13 20.60
C ASN A 38 -17.51 -11.86 21.17
N GLU A 39 -17.31 -12.80 22.10
CA GLU A 39 -18.41 -13.45 22.81
C GLU A 39 -19.15 -12.46 23.72
N ILE A 40 -18.40 -11.63 24.46
CA ILE A 40 -18.94 -10.59 25.35
C ILE A 40 -19.69 -9.52 24.57
N ILE A 41 -19.16 -9.07 23.42
CA ILE A 41 -19.84 -8.12 22.52
C ILE A 41 -21.20 -8.71 22.08
N ASN A 42 -21.21 -9.96 21.60
CA ASN A 42 -22.41 -10.59 21.09
C ASN A 42 -23.45 -10.87 22.19
N SER A 43 -23.02 -11.34 23.36
CA SER A 43 -23.92 -11.60 24.48
C SER A 43 -24.52 -10.31 25.02
N THR A 44 -23.71 -9.25 25.16
CA THR A 44 -24.18 -7.95 25.64
C THR A 44 -25.14 -7.30 24.64
N TYR A 45 -24.83 -7.33 23.34
CA TYR A 45 -25.74 -6.81 22.32
C TYR A 45 -27.10 -7.53 22.33
N LYS A 46 -27.10 -8.86 22.43
CA LYS A 46 -28.34 -9.65 22.55
C LYS A 46 -29.11 -9.33 23.82
N PHE A 47 -28.42 -9.15 24.95
CA PHE A 47 -29.04 -8.76 26.22
C PHE A 47 -29.72 -7.39 26.08
N VAL A 48 -28.97 -6.36 25.66
CA VAL A 48 -29.48 -4.99 25.50
C VAL A 48 -30.71 -4.93 24.58
N LYS A 49 -30.71 -5.71 23.49
CA LYS A 49 -31.80 -5.70 22.52
C LYS A 49 -33.07 -6.42 22.98
N ASN A 50 -32.94 -7.46 23.80
CA ASN A 50 -34.05 -8.36 24.12
C ASN A 50 -34.55 -8.24 25.57
N SER A 51 -33.85 -7.51 26.43
CA SER A 51 -34.20 -7.39 27.84
C SER A 51 -35.22 -6.30 28.13
N SER A 52 -35.99 -6.52 29.19
CA SER A 52 -36.92 -5.54 29.74
C SER A 52 -36.18 -4.38 30.44
N LYS A 53 -36.85 -3.23 30.61
CA LYS A 53 -36.28 -2.08 31.34
C LYS A 53 -35.82 -2.45 32.76
N PHE A 54 -36.52 -3.33 33.45
CA PHE A 54 -36.14 -3.78 34.79
C PHE A 54 -34.84 -4.60 34.79
N GLU A 55 -34.69 -5.53 33.85
CA GLU A 55 -33.46 -6.31 33.70
C GLU A 55 -32.27 -5.44 33.33
N LEU A 56 -32.48 -4.46 32.45
CA LEU A 56 -31.48 -3.47 32.08
C LEU A 56 -30.99 -2.70 33.31
N ILE A 57 -31.90 -2.14 34.12
CA ILE A 57 -31.55 -1.44 35.37
C ILE A 57 -30.74 -2.33 36.31
N SER A 58 -31.07 -3.62 36.40
CA SER A 58 -30.41 -4.54 37.33
C SER A 58 -29.03 -4.99 36.87
N LYS A 59 -28.76 -5.13 35.57
CA LYS A 59 -27.54 -5.79 35.05
C LYS A 59 -26.61 -4.89 34.24
N LEU A 60 -27.08 -3.77 33.70
CA LEU A 60 -26.23 -2.82 32.96
C LEU A 60 -25.01 -2.35 33.77
N PRO A 61 -25.11 -2.05 35.08
CA PRO A 61 -23.94 -1.62 35.85
C PRO A 61 -22.82 -2.66 35.89
N GLU A 62 -23.15 -3.95 36.05
CA GLU A 62 -22.17 -5.05 36.05
C GLU A 62 -21.54 -5.23 34.66
N ILE A 63 -22.36 -5.17 33.61
CA ILE A 63 -21.90 -5.23 32.22
C ILE A 63 -20.94 -4.07 31.93
N LYS A 64 -21.25 -2.85 32.35
CA LYS A 64 -20.38 -1.68 32.17
C LYS A 64 -19.00 -1.91 32.80
N ILE A 65 -18.95 -2.46 34.01
CA ILE A 65 -17.68 -2.77 34.68
C ILE A 65 -16.84 -3.73 33.83
N ILE A 66 -17.45 -4.79 33.31
CA ILE A 66 -16.77 -5.79 32.47
C ILE A 66 -16.25 -5.14 31.17
N LEU A 67 -17.10 -4.40 30.46
CA LEU A 67 -16.72 -3.75 29.21
C LEU A 67 -15.59 -2.73 29.42
N ASN A 68 -15.64 -1.96 30.51
CA ASN A 68 -14.62 -0.97 30.85
C ASN A 68 -13.25 -1.60 31.09
N GLN A 69 -13.17 -2.82 31.64
CA GLN A 69 -11.89 -3.53 31.78
C GLN A 69 -11.20 -3.78 30.42
N PHE A 70 -11.97 -4.17 29.40
CA PHE A 70 -11.45 -4.35 28.05
C PHE A 70 -11.07 -3.02 27.39
N VAL A 71 -11.90 -2.00 27.58
CA VAL A 71 -11.60 -0.63 27.10
C VAL A 71 -10.29 -0.15 27.69
N GLU A 72 -10.10 -0.25 29.00
CA GLU A 72 -8.87 0.16 29.69
C GLU A 72 -7.64 -0.59 29.16
N GLN A 73 -7.77 -1.88 28.85
CA GLN A 73 -6.68 -2.65 28.26
C GLN A 73 -6.28 -2.10 26.89
N TYR A 74 -7.25 -1.81 26.03
CA TYR A 74 -6.96 -1.23 24.72
C TYR A 74 -6.44 0.20 24.80
N MET A 75 -6.99 1.03 25.68
CA MET A 75 -6.55 2.42 25.86
C MET A 75 -5.12 2.54 26.40
N LYS A 76 -4.59 1.50 27.09
CA LYS A 76 -3.16 1.45 27.46
C LYS A 76 -2.25 1.26 26.23
N GLU A 77 -2.73 0.56 25.20
CA GLU A 77 -1.99 0.34 23.95
C GLU A 77 -2.25 1.48 22.95
N PHE A 78 -3.51 1.91 22.80
CA PHE A 78 -3.99 2.91 21.86
C PHE A 78 -4.84 3.99 22.58
N PRO A 79 -4.20 4.95 23.29
CA PRO A 79 -4.91 6.04 23.96
C PRO A 79 -5.85 6.80 23.01
N LEU A 80 -7.08 7.08 23.45
CA LEU A 80 -8.08 7.79 22.64
C LEU A 80 -7.81 9.30 22.57
N LYS A 81 -8.09 9.89 21.41
CA LYS A 81 -8.12 11.34 21.16
C LYS A 81 -9.54 11.90 21.14
N LYS A 82 -10.53 11.03 20.86
CA LYS A 82 -11.96 11.33 20.88
C LYS A 82 -12.70 10.46 21.90
N THR A 83 -13.92 10.82 22.25
CA THR A 83 -14.73 9.98 23.15
C THR A 83 -15.15 8.68 22.48
N ILE A 84 -15.40 7.63 23.27
CA ILE A 84 -15.88 6.33 22.76
C ILE A 84 -17.12 6.51 21.89
N SER A 85 -18.09 7.32 22.34
CA SER A 85 -19.31 7.63 21.58
C SER A 85 -19.03 8.28 20.22
N GLN A 86 -18.06 9.19 20.13
CA GLN A 86 -17.66 9.79 18.84
C GLN A 86 -17.07 8.74 17.91
N VAL A 87 -16.16 7.90 18.42
CA VAL A 87 -15.54 6.82 17.64
C VAL A 87 -16.58 5.81 17.17
N ALA A 88 -17.50 5.40 18.05
CA ALA A 88 -18.57 4.47 17.74
C ALA A 88 -19.54 5.01 16.68
N TYR A 89 -19.91 6.29 16.79
CA TYR A 89 -20.75 6.97 15.81
C TYR A 89 -20.09 7.02 14.42
N GLU A 90 -18.83 7.45 14.35
CA GLU A 90 -18.08 7.53 13.09
C GLU A 90 -17.79 6.14 12.51
N TRP A 91 -17.52 5.13 13.34
CA TRP A 91 -17.34 3.75 12.87
C TRP A 91 -18.62 3.20 12.25
N ASN A 92 -19.77 3.42 12.89
CA ASN A 92 -21.06 2.98 12.39
C ASN A 92 -21.50 3.71 11.11
N SER A 93 -21.04 4.94 10.87
CA SER A 93 -21.42 5.69 9.66
C SER A 93 -20.89 5.02 8.39
N PHE A 94 -19.72 4.36 8.44
CA PHE A 94 -19.20 3.59 7.30
C PHE A 94 -20.20 2.55 6.79
N PHE A 95 -20.83 1.80 7.69
CA PHE A 95 -21.80 0.76 7.33
C PHE A 95 -23.10 1.36 6.80
N LYS A 96 -23.54 2.48 7.36
CA LYS A 96 -24.75 3.20 6.91
C LYS A 96 -24.58 3.80 5.51
N GLU A 97 -23.38 4.24 5.18
CA GLU A 97 -23.03 4.83 3.89
C GLU A 97 -22.63 3.80 2.82
N GLY A 98 -22.69 2.50 3.13
CA GLY A 98 -22.26 1.43 2.21
C GLY A 98 -20.74 1.35 1.99
N LYS A 99 -19.95 2.07 2.80
CA LYS A 99 -18.49 2.11 2.77
C LYS A 99 -17.91 1.07 3.73
N ASN A 100 -18.33 -0.19 3.61
CA ASN A 100 -17.96 -1.25 4.56
C ASN A 100 -16.43 -1.49 4.59
N PRO A 101 -15.73 -1.09 5.66
CA PRO A 101 -14.28 -1.14 5.74
C PRO A 101 -13.74 -2.56 5.91
N LEU A 102 -14.59 -3.54 6.22
CA LEU A 102 -14.18 -4.94 6.36
C LEU A 102 -13.75 -5.57 5.03
N GLY A 103 -14.18 -5.01 3.88
CA GLY A 103 -13.81 -5.52 2.56
C GLY A 103 -12.49 -5.00 2.01
N TYR A 104 -12.05 -3.80 2.41
CA TYR A 104 -10.90 -3.12 1.81
C TYR A 104 -9.97 -2.42 2.82
N GLY A 105 -10.23 -2.64 4.11
CA GLY A 105 -9.50 -2.00 5.21
C GLY A 105 -9.92 -0.56 5.47
N ILE A 106 -9.39 -0.01 6.56
CA ILE A 106 -9.67 1.35 7.00
C ILE A 106 -8.45 2.24 6.81
N ASN A 107 -8.65 3.52 6.48
CA ASN A 107 -7.54 4.46 6.33
C ASN A 107 -6.85 4.67 7.68
N TYR A 108 -5.52 4.56 7.71
CA TYR A 108 -4.70 4.83 8.89
C TYR A 108 -4.97 6.23 9.45
N GLY A 109 -5.09 7.24 8.59
CA GLY A 109 -5.36 8.61 9.00
C GLY A 109 -6.69 8.79 9.71
N TRP A 110 -7.73 8.06 9.31
CA TRP A 110 -9.01 8.08 10.03
C TRP A 110 -8.84 7.53 11.45
N LEU A 111 -8.12 6.40 11.60
CA LEU A 111 -7.84 5.81 12.91
C LEU A 111 -6.99 6.76 13.78
N GLU A 112 -6.02 7.44 13.16
CA GLU A 112 -5.11 8.36 13.84
C GLU A 112 -5.84 9.60 14.38
N GLU A 113 -6.95 10.02 13.77
CA GLU A 113 -7.82 11.07 14.31
C GLU A 113 -8.60 10.61 15.55
N GLN A 114 -8.83 9.30 15.70
CA GLN A 114 -9.57 8.73 16.83
C GLN A 114 -8.67 8.40 18.02
N MET A 115 -7.45 7.91 17.77
CA MET A 115 -6.56 7.35 18.80
C MET A 115 -5.08 7.47 18.42
N ASP A 116 -4.20 7.28 19.41
CA ASP A 116 -2.76 7.14 19.20
C ASP A 116 -2.44 5.73 18.64
N LEU A 117 -1.82 5.70 17.47
CA LEU A 117 -1.45 4.50 16.73
C LEU A 117 0.05 4.21 16.73
N SER A 118 0.83 4.89 17.58
CA SER A 118 2.30 4.74 17.65
C SER A 118 2.77 3.30 17.88
N LYS A 119 1.90 2.43 18.44
CA LYS A 119 2.18 1.01 18.66
C LYS A 119 1.62 0.08 17.58
N LEU A 120 0.85 0.58 16.62
CA LEU A 120 0.21 -0.25 15.59
C LEU A 120 1.25 -0.78 14.58
N TYR A 121 2.12 0.10 14.10
CA TYR A 121 3.21 -0.25 13.19
C TYR A 121 4.52 0.36 13.67
N ASN A 122 5.61 -0.38 13.48
CA ASN A 122 6.96 0.12 13.73
C ASN A 122 7.51 0.83 12.48
N TYR A 123 6.81 1.86 12.02
CA TYR A 123 7.21 2.69 10.88
C TYR A 123 7.40 4.13 11.33
N ASN A 124 8.43 4.80 10.81
CA ASN A 124 8.64 6.23 11.05
C ASN A 124 7.55 7.14 10.45
N TYR A 125 6.80 6.63 9.47
CA TYR A 125 5.70 7.33 8.82
C TYR A 125 4.74 6.32 8.20
N VAL A 126 3.44 6.64 8.28
CA VAL A 126 2.38 5.91 7.61
C VAL A 126 1.51 6.90 6.82
N PRO A 127 1.36 6.73 5.49
CA PRO A 127 0.48 7.58 4.69
C PRO A 127 -0.94 7.60 5.25
N TYR A 128 -1.63 8.74 5.17
CA TYR A 128 -3.01 8.85 5.68
C TYR A 128 -3.92 7.78 5.07
N HIS A 129 -3.78 7.54 3.76
CA HIS A 129 -4.61 6.61 2.99
C HIS A 129 -4.09 5.16 3.02
N TYR A 130 -3.09 4.85 3.85
CA TYR A 130 -2.65 3.48 4.09
C TYR A 130 -3.82 2.65 4.65
N LYS A 131 -4.12 1.52 4.00
CA LYS A 131 -5.21 0.63 4.38
C LYS A 131 -4.74 -0.31 5.48
N VAL A 132 -5.31 -0.15 6.66
CA VAL A 132 -5.15 -1.06 7.78
C VAL A 132 -6.11 -2.22 7.59
N GLY A 133 -5.56 -3.43 7.53
CA GLY A 133 -6.31 -4.67 7.44
C GLY A 133 -7.10 -4.94 8.72
N LEU A 134 -8.31 -5.47 8.54
CA LEU A 134 -9.22 -5.80 9.63
C LEU A 134 -9.49 -7.31 9.67
N TYR A 135 -9.89 -7.81 10.83
CA TYR A 135 -10.31 -9.19 11.06
C TYR A 135 -9.23 -10.20 10.62
N ALA A 136 -9.48 -11.01 9.58
CA ALA A 136 -8.53 -11.98 9.04
C ALA A 136 -7.22 -11.33 8.52
N HIS A 137 -7.26 -10.02 8.25
CA HIS A 137 -6.12 -9.24 7.80
C HIS A 137 -5.56 -8.31 8.89
N ALA A 138 -6.00 -8.45 10.15
CA ALA A 138 -5.48 -7.66 11.26
C ALA A 138 -3.95 -7.81 11.40
N GLY A 139 -3.26 -6.69 11.62
CA GLY A 139 -1.79 -6.62 11.66
C GLY A 139 -1.13 -6.48 10.28
N TYR A 140 -1.89 -6.60 9.18
CA TYR A 140 -1.42 -6.30 7.84
C TYR A 140 -1.96 -4.96 7.37
N GLY A 141 -1.32 -4.40 6.35
CA GLY A 141 -1.85 -3.26 5.63
C GLY A 141 -1.09 -3.03 4.34
N GLY A 142 -1.52 -2.01 3.61
CA GLY A 142 -0.89 -1.66 2.36
C GLY A 142 -1.41 -0.35 1.80
N VAL A 143 -0.74 0.11 0.76
CA VAL A 143 -1.09 1.32 0.04
C VAL A 143 -0.75 1.10 -1.44
N GLU A 144 -1.34 1.89 -2.32
CA GLU A 144 -1.27 1.64 -3.76
C GLU A 144 0.18 1.63 -4.29
N GLU A 145 1.04 2.53 -3.83
CA GLU A 145 2.44 2.54 -4.25
C GLU A 145 3.22 1.30 -3.80
N ASP A 146 2.84 0.66 -2.68
CA ASP A 146 3.46 -0.59 -2.22
C ASP A 146 3.05 -1.76 -3.14
N VAL A 147 1.79 -1.77 -3.62
CA VAL A 147 1.32 -2.74 -4.61
C VAL A 147 2.13 -2.60 -5.90
N LEU A 148 2.25 -1.38 -6.44
CA LEU A 148 2.99 -1.13 -7.67
C LEU A 148 4.49 -1.43 -7.53
N LEU A 149 5.08 -1.16 -6.35
CA LEU A 149 6.47 -1.50 -6.07
C LEU A 149 6.67 -3.02 -6.04
N LYS A 150 5.73 -3.77 -5.42
CA LYS A 150 5.75 -5.24 -5.43
C LYS A 150 5.60 -5.80 -6.83
N ASP A 151 4.74 -5.21 -7.67
CA ASP A 151 4.59 -5.60 -9.07
C ASP A 151 5.90 -5.38 -9.85
N ALA A 152 6.52 -4.21 -9.69
CA ALA A 152 7.77 -3.84 -10.34
C ALA A 152 8.94 -4.77 -9.99
N PHE A 153 9.08 -5.13 -8.71
CA PHE A 153 10.09 -6.12 -8.32
C PHE A 153 9.75 -7.54 -8.75
N THR A 154 8.47 -7.89 -8.80
CA THR A 154 8.04 -9.22 -9.27
C THR A 154 8.39 -9.40 -10.76
N THR A 155 8.17 -8.38 -11.59
CA THR A 155 8.55 -8.40 -13.01
C THR A 155 10.07 -8.39 -13.20
N LEU A 156 10.81 -7.67 -12.35
CA LEU A 156 12.28 -7.71 -12.37
C LEU A 156 12.83 -9.11 -12.04
N VAL A 157 12.33 -9.76 -10.98
CA VAL A 157 12.76 -11.14 -10.64
C VAL A 157 12.41 -12.11 -11.78
N LYS A 158 11.23 -11.97 -12.40
CA LYS A 158 10.85 -12.78 -13.56
C LYS A 158 11.78 -12.55 -14.77
N THR A 159 12.21 -11.30 -14.98
CA THR A 159 13.23 -10.96 -15.98
C THR A 159 14.52 -11.73 -15.72
N ASP A 160 15.04 -11.68 -14.49
CA ASP A 160 16.28 -12.37 -14.13
C ASP A 160 16.14 -13.90 -14.22
N LYS A 161 15.00 -14.47 -13.79
CA LYS A 161 14.72 -15.90 -13.93
C LYS A 161 14.66 -16.33 -15.41
N ALA A 162 13.93 -15.59 -16.25
CA ALA A 162 13.83 -15.89 -17.68
C ALA A 162 15.19 -15.77 -18.39
N PHE A 163 16.01 -14.79 -17.99
CA PHE A 163 17.32 -14.60 -18.59
C PHE A 163 18.32 -15.68 -18.15
N LYS A 164 18.27 -16.12 -16.88
CA LYS A 164 19.02 -17.30 -16.42
C LYS A 164 18.63 -18.54 -17.23
N LEU A 165 17.33 -18.79 -17.40
CA LEU A 165 16.84 -19.90 -18.22
C LEU A 165 17.35 -19.81 -19.67
N LEU A 166 17.33 -18.63 -20.29
CA LEU A 166 17.86 -18.42 -21.64
C LEU A 166 19.34 -18.81 -21.74
N ASN A 167 20.15 -18.40 -20.76
CA ASN A 167 21.58 -18.68 -20.72
C ASN A 167 21.86 -20.16 -20.50
N GLU A 168 21.16 -20.80 -19.56
CA GLU A 168 21.27 -22.24 -19.30
C GLU A 168 20.88 -23.07 -20.53
N TYR A 169 19.77 -22.72 -21.17
CA TYR A 169 19.31 -23.38 -22.39
C TYR A 169 20.29 -23.16 -23.55
N GLY A 170 20.84 -21.95 -23.69
CA GLY A 170 21.88 -21.65 -24.66
C GLY A 170 23.17 -22.46 -24.44
N LEU A 171 23.55 -22.73 -23.19
CA LEU A 171 24.68 -23.61 -22.85
C LEU A 171 24.38 -25.08 -23.12
N HIS A 172 23.14 -25.54 -22.89
CA HIS A 172 22.70 -26.89 -23.24
C HIS A 172 22.84 -27.14 -24.74
N ILE A 173 22.28 -26.25 -25.55
CA ILE A 173 22.32 -26.35 -27.01
C ILE A 173 23.75 -26.30 -27.55
N LYS A 174 24.64 -25.47 -26.99
CA LYS A 174 26.06 -25.45 -27.42
C LYS A 174 26.80 -26.77 -27.19
N LYS A 175 26.32 -27.60 -26.26
CA LYS A 175 26.88 -28.94 -26.01
C LYS A 175 26.31 -29.98 -26.99
N GLU A 176 25.12 -29.74 -27.52
CA GLU A 176 24.53 -30.51 -28.61
C GLU A 176 25.10 -30.02 -29.95
N ASP A 177 25.19 -30.88 -30.96
CA ASP A 177 25.60 -30.44 -32.29
C ASP A 177 24.57 -29.43 -32.82
N ILE A 178 24.98 -28.18 -33.05
CA ILE A 178 24.12 -27.08 -33.54
C ILE A 178 23.34 -27.49 -34.80
N ASN A 179 23.86 -28.43 -35.58
CA ASN A 179 23.22 -28.94 -36.79
C ASN A 179 22.00 -29.85 -36.52
N ASN A 180 21.75 -30.26 -35.27
CA ASN A 180 20.66 -31.15 -34.87
C ASN A 180 19.54 -30.46 -34.07
N ILE A 181 19.54 -29.13 -33.95
CA ILE A 181 18.49 -28.40 -33.23
C ILE A 181 17.17 -28.53 -33.99
N SER A 182 16.17 -29.09 -33.34
CA SER A 182 14.82 -29.22 -33.90
C SER A 182 14.12 -27.86 -34.01
N ASN A 183 13.13 -27.78 -34.92
CA ASN A 183 12.27 -26.59 -35.03
C ASN A 183 11.55 -26.28 -33.70
N GLU A 184 11.23 -27.30 -32.91
CA GLU A 184 10.59 -27.12 -31.60
C GLU A 184 11.52 -26.47 -30.58
N GLU A 185 12.80 -26.84 -30.57
CA GLU A 185 13.82 -26.21 -29.71
C GLU A 185 14.07 -24.75 -30.11
N TYR A 186 14.13 -24.45 -31.42
CA TYR A 186 14.18 -23.07 -31.90
C TYR A 186 13.00 -22.25 -31.42
N LYS A 187 11.79 -22.81 -31.46
CA LYS A 187 10.58 -22.15 -30.95
C LYS A 187 10.70 -21.88 -29.46
N ARG A 188 11.14 -22.86 -28.66
CA ARG A 188 11.36 -22.68 -27.21
C ARG A 188 12.35 -21.56 -26.91
N ILE A 189 13.47 -21.48 -27.63
CA ILE A 189 14.44 -20.38 -27.48
C ILE A 189 13.78 -19.03 -27.81
N SER A 190 13.02 -18.97 -28.90
CA SER A 190 12.33 -17.76 -29.32
C SER A 190 11.33 -17.29 -28.25
N ASP A 191 10.56 -18.22 -27.68
CA ASP A 191 9.59 -17.94 -26.64
C ASP A 191 10.28 -17.47 -25.34
N ILE A 192 11.39 -18.09 -24.94
CA ILE A 192 12.18 -17.62 -23.79
C ILE A 192 12.73 -16.21 -24.03
N LYS A 193 13.28 -15.93 -25.23
CA LYS A 193 13.77 -14.58 -25.59
C LYS A 193 12.63 -13.56 -25.52
N PHE A 194 11.44 -13.92 -25.99
CA PHE A 194 10.26 -13.08 -25.90
C PHE A 194 9.91 -12.77 -24.44
N GLU A 195 9.88 -13.78 -23.56
CA GLU A 195 9.60 -13.61 -22.12
C GLU A 195 10.63 -12.69 -21.45
N VAL A 196 11.93 -12.85 -21.72
CA VAL A 196 12.98 -11.95 -21.19
C VAL A 196 12.68 -10.50 -21.57
N CYS A 197 12.47 -10.24 -22.86
CA CYS A 197 12.20 -8.89 -23.34
C CYS A 197 10.85 -8.35 -22.83
N SER A 198 9.84 -9.21 -22.68
CA SER A 198 8.51 -8.85 -22.18
C SER A 198 8.55 -8.42 -20.72
N TYR A 199 9.14 -9.24 -19.84
CA TYR A 199 9.30 -8.89 -18.43
C TYR A 199 10.21 -7.69 -18.23
N SER A 200 11.26 -7.54 -19.03
CA SER A 200 12.14 -6.36 -18.96
C SER A 200 11.38 -5.07 -19.27
N ARG A 201 10.58 -5.06 -20.34
CA ARG A 201 9.72 -3.90 -20.68
C ARG A 201 8.69 -3.61 -19.59
N LEU A 202 8.02 -4.65 -19.09
CA LEU A 202 7.06 -4.50 -17.99
C LEU A 202 7.72 -3.97 -16.72
N THR A 203 8.95 -4.38 -16.42
CA THR A 203 9.74 -3.85 -15.30
C THR A 203 9.89 -2.33 -15.43
N VAL A 204 10.27 -1.84 -16.61
CA VAL A 204 10.37 -0.39 -16.87
C VAL A 204 9.02 0.32 -16.69
N ILE A 205 7.94 -0.24 -17.24
CA ILE A 205 6.61 0.36 -17.10
C ILE A 205 6.16 0.39 -15.63
N SER A 206 6.34 -0.71 -14.90
CA SER A 206 5.93 -0.84 -13.50
C SER A 206 6.71 0.07 -12.57
N PHE A 207 8.03 0.20 -12.72
CA PHE A 207 8.82 1.12 -11.89
C PHE A 207 8.46 2.59 -12.17
N TYR A 208 8.19 2.95 -13.43
CA TYR A 208 7.73 4.31 -13.75
C TYR A 208 6.36 4.60 -13.11
N ALA A 209 5.42 3.66 -13.21
CA ALA A 209 4.10 3.76 -12.58
C ALA A 209 4.18 3.87 -11.05
N PHE A 210 5.08 3.11 -10.42
CA PHE A 210 5.37 3.22 -8.99
C PHE A 210 5.84 4.64 -8.62
N VAL A 211 6.80 5.22 -9.33
CA VAL A 211 7.31 6.58 -9.03
C VAL A 211 6.18 7.61 -9.14
N GLU A 212 5.36 7.53 -10.20
CA GLU A 212 4.23 8.44 -10.38
C GLU A 212 3.20 8.31 -9.26
N CYS A 213 2.82 7.08 -8.90
CA CYS A 213 1.91 6.79 -7.81
C CYS A 213 2.47 7.28 -6.47
N PHE A 214 3.74 7.03 -6.18
CA PHE A 214 4.41 7.45 -4.95
C PHE A 214 4.42 8.98 -4.79
N VAL A 215 4.75 9.71 -5.86
CA VAL A 215 4.69 11.18 -5.84
C VAL A 215 3.28 11.67 -5.51
N ASN A 216 2.26 11.10 -6.17
CA ASN A 216 0.86 11.42 -5.90
C ASN A 216 0.45 11.08 -4.46
N SER A 217 0.86 9.91 -3.95
CA SER A 217 0.59 9.44 -2.58
C SER A 217 1.14 10.40 -1.53
N VAL A 218 2.38 10.88 -1.70
CA VAL A 218 3.00 11.87 -0.80
C VAL A 218 2.16 13.16 -0.76
N GLY A 219 1.79 13.69 -1.94
CA GLY A 219 0.95 14.88 -2.04
C GLY A 219 -0.42 14.69 -1.39
N TYR A 220 -1.08 13.58 -1.68
CA TYR A 220 -2.41 13.26 -1.16
C TYR A 220 -2.42 13.01 0.35
N SER A 221 -1.42 12.31 0.88
CA SER A 221 -1.27 12.09 2.32
C SER A 221 -1.07 13.42 3.06
N TYR A 222 -0.24 14.31 2.51
CA TYR A 222 -0.06 15.64 3.10
C TYR A 222 -1.35 16.47 3.05
N LEU A 223 -2.08 16.42 1.93
CA LEU A 223 -3.39 17.07 1.79
C LEU A 223 -4.35 16.64 2.91
N LEU A 224 -4.57 15.33 3.08
CA LEU A 224 -5.53 14.82 4.05
C LEU A 224 -5.15 15.19 5.49
N ARG A 225 -3.86 15.15 5.83
CA ARG A 225 -3.37 15.55 7.16
C ARG A 225 -3.48 17.04 7.46
N ASN A 226 -3.61 17.89 6.42
CA ASN A 226 -3.52 19.35 6.55
C ASN A 226 -4.71 20.07 5.89
N GLU A 227 -5.82 19.38 5.66
CA GLU A 227 -6.94 19.92 4.88
C GLU A 227 -7.47 21.25 5.43
N ASN A 228 -7.48 21.41 6.75
CA ASN A 228 -8.01 22.60 7.42
C ASN A 228 -7.12 23.85 7.30
N ILE A 229 -5.83 23.68 6.96
CA ILE A 229 -4.87 24.80 6.89
C ILE A 229 -4.43 25.12 5.45
N LEU A 230 -4.79 24.30 4.48
CA LEU A 230 -4.40 24.48 3.08
C LEU A 230 -5.37 25.41 2.34
N THR A 231 -4.81 26.27 1.48
CA THR A 231 -5.60 27.06 0.53
C THR A 231 -6.24 26.15 -0.52
N ASN A 232 -7.35 26.57 -1.14
CA ASN A 232 -7.99 25.80 -2.21
C ASN A 232 -7.06 25.53 -3.39
N GLU A 233 -6.19 26.48 -3.73
CA GLU A 233 -5.16 26.29 -4.76
C GLU A 233 -4.17 25.17 -4.37
N ASN A 234 -3.66 25.17 -3.14
CA ASN A 234 -2.76 24.11 -2.68
C ASN A 234 -3.46 22.75 -2.62
N LYS A 235 -4.75 22.72 -2.25
CA LYS A 235 -5.56 21.49 -2.27
C LYS A 235 -5.69 20.95 -3.68
N GLU A 236 -5.95 21.81 -4.67
CA GLU A 236 -6.04 21.42 -6.08
C GLU A 236 -4.70 20.85 -6.58
N VAL A 237 -3.60 21.54 -6.29
CA VAL A 237 -2.25 21.10 -6.66
C VAL A 237 -1.92 19.74 -6.07
N LEU A 238 -2.14 19.53 -4.76
CA LEU A 238 -1.85 18.25 -4.09
C LEU A 238 -2.74 17.09 -4.56
N LYS A 239 -3.92 17.38 -5.13
CA LYS A 239 -4.76 16.39 -5.84
C LYS A 239 -4.21 16.06 -7.24
N GLY A 240 -3.18 16.77 -7.70
CA GLY A 240 -2.55 16.58 -9.01
C GLY A 240 -3.17 17.43 -10.13
N TYR A 241 -3.93 18.48 -9.80
CA TYR A 241 -4.60 19.35 -10.77
C TYR A 241 -4.11 20.79 -10.69
N LYS A 242 -4.27 21.52 -11.79
CA LYS A 242 -4.18 22.98 -11.81
C LYS A 242 -5.13 23.54 -12.85
N LYS A 243 -6.09 24.36 -12.43
CA LYS A 243 -7.14 24.92 -13.27
C LYS A 243 -7.87 23.83 -14.09
N GLY A 244 -8.19 22.71 -13.43
CA GLY A 244 -8.90 21.58 -14.06
C GLY A 244 -8.08 20.70 -15.01
N SER A 245 -6.78 20.96 -15.19
CA SER A 245 -5.87 20.11 -15.97
C SER A 245 -4.95 19.29 -15.08
N TYR A 246 -4.61 18.07 -15.51
CA TYR A 246 -3.63 17.24 -14.80
C TYR A 246 -2.24 17.84 -14.85
N LEU A 247 -1.56 17.86 -13.70
CA LEU A 247 -0.15 18.21 -13.62
C LEU A 247 0.73 17.06 -14.13
N SER A 248 1.77 17.40 -14.88
CA SER A 248 2.82 16.43 -15.22
C SER A 248 3.60 15.98 -13.98
N LEU A 249 4.22 14.81 -14.03
CA LEU A 249 5.06 14.30 -12.94
C LEU A 249 6.18 15.29 -12.56
N LYS A 250 6.84 15.89 -13.56
CA LYS A 250 7.83 16.98 -13.38
C LYS A 250 7.27 18.13 -12.54
N SER A 251 6.07 18.60 -12.91
CA SER A 251 5.41 19.70 -12.19
C SER A 251 5.03 19.31 -10.76
N LYS A 252 4.51 18.09 -10.55
CA LYS A 252 4.15 17.60 -9.21
C LYS A 252 5.38 17.55 -8.28
N ILE A 253 6.51 17.02 -8.76
CA ILE A 253 7.76 16.96 -7.99
C ILE A 253 8.14 18.35 -7.46
N GLU A 254 8.11 19.37 -8.32
CA GLU A 254 8.46 20.74 -7.92
C GLU A 254 7.43 21.40 -7.00
N GLN A 255 6.15 21.29 -7.35
CA GLN A 255 5.08 22.00 -6.64
C GLN A 255 4.82 21.39 -5.26
N PHE A 256 4.92 20.07 -5.11
CA PHE A 256 4.67 19.41 -3.83
C PHE A 256 5.71 19.83 -2.79
N GLN A 257 6.98 19.94 -3.18
CA GLN A 257 8.03 20.48 -2.29
C GLN A 257 7.70 21.88 -1.77
N LYS A 258 7.24 22.77 -2.66
CA LYS A 258 6.86 24.15 -2.28
C LYS A 258 5.71 24.21 -1.30
N ILE A 259 4.82 23.21 -1.32
CA ILE A 259 3.67 23.14 -0.40
C ILE A 259 4.05 22.44 0.91
N ILE A 260 4.72 21.29 0.83
CA ILE A 260 5.00 20.38 1.95
C ILE A 260 6.12 20.91 2.84
N ARG A 261 7.21 21.43 2.25
CA ARG A 261 8.37 21.86 3.02
C ARG A 261 8.05 23.04 3.92
N LYS A 262 8.73 23.11 5.06
CA LYS A 262 8.61 24.24 6.01
C LYS A 262 9.09 25.55 5.37
N ASP A 263 10.19 25.50 4.64
CA ASP A 263 10.82 26.66 3.98
C ASP A 263 10.20 27.07 2.63
N LYS A 264 9.23 26.29 2.13
CA LYS A 264 8.56 26.50 0.82
C LYS A 264 9.51 26.53 -0.39
N LYS A 265 10.76 26.08 -0.25
CA LYS A 265 11.74 26.05 -1.34
C LYS A 265 11.59 24.80 -2.20
N CYS A 266 11.91 24.92 -3.49
CA CYS A 266 12.00 23.79 -4.40
C CYS A 266 13.47 23.36 -4.52
N LYS A 267 13.82 22.17 -4.04
CA LYS A 267 15.19 21.64 -4.11
C LYS A 267 15.46 20.90 -5.42
N ILE A 268 14.49 20.12 -5.87
CA ILE A 268 14.56 19.40 -7.14
C ILE A 268 13.87 20.25 -8.20
N ILE A 269 14.62 20.67 -9.22
CA ILE A 269 14.12 21.43 -10.38
C ILE A 269 14.15 20.49 -11.58
N THR A 270 13.01 20.28 -12.22
CA THR A 270 12.82 19.36 -13.36
C THR A 270 12.36 20.06 -14.64
N SER A 271 11.89 21.30 -14.52
CA SER A 271 11.40 22.14 -15.61
C SER A 271 12.50 22.83 -16.41
N ASP A 272 13.63 23.15 -15.78
CA ASP A 272 14.79 23.78 -16.43
C ASP A 272 15.85 22.74 -16.80
N LYS A 273 16.12 22.58 -18.10
CA LYS A 273 17.11 21.66 -18.66
C LYS A 273 18.53 21.90 -18.16
N ASN A 274 18.87 23.13 -17.76
CA ASN A 274 20.20 23.48 -17.25
C ASN A 274 20.33 23.27 -15.74
N GLN A 275 19.21 23.07 -15.03
CA GLN A 275 19.19 22.93 -13.57
C GLN A 275 18.77 21.53 -13.12
N ILE A 276 18.16 20.73 -14.01
CA ILE A 276 17.83 19.34 -13.72
C ILE A 276 19.10 18.55 -13.43
N LYS A 277 19.09 17.85 -12.30
CA LYS A 277 20.21 17.03 -11.83
C LYS A 277 19.85 15.55 -11.91
N GLU A 278 20.87 14.71 -11.88
CA GLU A 278 20.67 13.29 -11.60
C GLU A 278 20.03 13.09 -10.23
N PRO A 279 19.15 12.08 -10.06
CA PRO A 279 18.76 11.04 -11.03
C PRO A 279 17.63 11.47 -11.98
N PHE A 280 17.04 12.66 -11.79
CA PHE A 280 15.86 13.11 -12.53
C PHE A 280 16.14 13.36 -14.01
N ASN A 281 17.34 13.82 -14.34
CA ASN A 281 17.75 14.03 -15.73
C ASN A 281 17.70 12.71 -16.52
N THR A 282 18.39 11.66 -16.07
CA THR A 282 18.33 10.34 -16.72
C THR A 282 16.92 9.76 -16.70
N PHE A 283 16.18 9.90 -15.59
CA PHE A 283 14.83 9.34 -15.46
C PHE A 283 13.87 9.90 -16.52
N PHE A 284 13.86 11.21 -16.70
CA PHE A 284 12.95 11.88 -17.65
C PHE A 284 13.47 11.93 -19.09
N ASN A 285 14.77 12.05 -19.31
CA ASN A 285 15.29 12.23 -20.66
C ASN A 285 15.66 10.92 -21.35
N ASN A 286 15.86 9.81 -20.62
CA ASN A 286 16.18 8.53 -21.24
C ASN A 286 15.00 7.55 -21.10
N TYR A 287 14.54 7.33 -19.87
CA TYR A 287 13.60 6.24 -19.59
C TYR A 287 12.13 6.60 -19.79
N GLU A 288 11.73 7.88 -19.65
CA GLU A 288 10.38 8.32 -20.06
C GLU A 288 10.16 8.10 -21.56
N HIS A 289 11.18 8.39 -22.40
CA HIS A 289 11.12 8.12 -23.83
C HIS A 289 11.05 6.63 -24.15
N LEU A 290 11.83 5.80 -23.45
CA LEU A 290 11.77 4.35 -23.63
C LEU A 290 10.41 3.77 -23.22
N ARG A 291 9.87 4.21 -22.07
CA ARG A 291 8.52 3.85 -21.60
C ARG A 291 7.48 4.25 -22.64
N ASN A 292 7.52 5.50 -23.11
CA ASN A 292 6.58 6.00 -24.12
C ASN A 292 6.68 5.24 -25.45
N SER A 293 7.89 4.82 -25.85
CA SER A 293 8.13 4.01 -27.05
C SER A 293 7.59 2.58 -26.94
N ALA A 294 7.49 2.06 -25.70
CA ALA A 294 6.89 0.77 -25.38
C ALA A 294 5.36 0.79 -25.32
N VAL A 295 4.74 1.95 -25.05
CA VAL A 295 3.27 2.08 -24.93
C VAL A 295 2.59 2.78 -26.11
N HIS A 296 3.34 3.56 -26.91
CA HIS A 296 2.81 4.32 -28.04
C HIS A 296 3.60 4.05 -29.32
N PHE A 297 2.92 4.13 -30.47
CA PHE A 297 3.59 4.09 -31.78
C PHE A 297 3.92 5.52 -32.24
N SER A 298 5.18 5.76 -32.61
CA SER A 298 5.64 7.01 -33.22
C SER A 298 6.79 6.71 -34.21
N PRO A 299 6.88 7.40 -35.36
CA PRO A 299 7.96 7.19 -36.34
C PRO A 299 9.37 7.50 -35.81
N MET A 300 9.49 8.32 -34.76
CA MET A 300 10.75 8.78 -34.16
C MET A 300 11.02 8.14 -32.78
N LYS A 301 10.47 6.95 -32.52
CA LYS A 301 10.53 6.32 -31.19
C LYS A 301 11.87 5.59 -30.96
N GLU A 302 12.25 5.47 -29.69
CA GLU A 302 13.37 4.61 -29.27
C GLU A 302 13.13 3.16 -29.72
N PRO A 303 14.15 2.45 -30.22
CA PRO A 303 14.00 1.06 -30.63
C PRO A 303 13.66 0.19 -29.41
N ILE A 304 12.50 -0.48 -29.46
CA ILE A 304 12.08 -1.46 -28.42
C ILE A 304 12.46 -2.90 -28.79
N TRP A 305 12.88 -3.12 -30.03
CA TRP A 305 13.46 -4.37 -30.49
C TRP A 305 14.95 -4.37 -30.13
N LEU A 306 15.25 -4.78 -28.90
CA LEU A 306 16.61 -4.87 -28.36
C LEU A 306 16.96 -6.33 -28.06
N LYS A 307 18.25 -6.60 -27.87
CA LYS A 307 18.69 -7.93 -27.44
C LYS A 307 18.24 -8.21 -26.00
N PRO A 308 18.01 -9.48 -25.61
CA PRO A 308 17.65 -9.84 -24.24
C PRO A 308 18.60 -9.26 -23.18
N GLU A 309 19.91 -9.33 -23.41
CA GLU A 309 20.95 -8.78 -22.52
C GLU A 309 20.82 -7.27 -22.30
N GLU A 310 20.54 -6.52 -23.37
CA GLU A 310 20.34 -5.06 -23.32
C GLU A 310 19.08 -4.73 -22.51
N TRP A 311 18.00 -5.47 -22.73
CA TRP A 311 16.74 -5.30 -22.01
C TRP A 311 16.88 -5.59 -20.51
N VAL A 312 17.59 -6.65 -20.12
CA VAL A 312 17.86 -7.00 -18.72
C VAL A 312 18.69 -5.90 -18.04
N LYS A 313 19.72 -5.39 -18.73
CA LYS A 313 20.55 -4.30 -18.22
C LYS A 313 19.71 -3.03 -17.97
N ILE A 314 18.91 -2.62 -18.95
CA ILE A 314 17.98 -1.49 -18.86
C ILE A 314 17.01 -1.66 -17.69
N ALA A 315 16.40 -2.84 -17.55
CA ALA A 315 15.45 -3.12 -16.47
C ALA A 315 16.09 -2.95 -15.08
N LYS A 316 17.31 -3.46 -14.92
CA LYS A 316 18.06 -3.33 -13.67
C LYS A 316 18.48 -1.89 -13.38
N GLU A 317 19.11 -1.22 -14.33
CA GLU A 317 19.54 0.19 -14.17
C GLU A 317 18.35 1.10 -13.86
N PHE A 318 17.23 0.91 -14.56
CA PHE A 318 16.04 1.72 -14.32
C PHE A 318 15.37 1.44 -12.97
N SER A 319 15.40 0.20 -12.50
CA SER A 319 14.85 -0.15 -11.18
C SER A 319 15.60 0.56 -10.05
N GLU A 320 16.94 0.58 -10.10
CA GLU A 320 17.78 1.29 -9.14
C GLU A 320 17.56 2.82 -9.23
N LEU A 321 17.53 3.36 -10.45
CA LEU A 321 17.27 4.78 -10.69
C LEU A 321 15.90 5.21 -10.15
N SER A 322 14.86 4.40 -10.35
CA SER A 322 13.49 4.70 -9.90
C SER A 322 13.39 4.77 -8.37
N LEU A 323 14.07 3.88 -7.66
CA LEU A 323 14.16 3.95 -6.20
C LEU A 323 14.92 5.20 -5.73
N GLN A 324 15.99 5.57 -6.44
CA GLN A 324 16.74 6.79 -6.13
C GLN A 324 15.89 8.05 -6.34
N VAL A 325 15.16 8.15 -7.47
CA VAL A 325 14.21 9.24 -7.75
C VAL A 325 13.15 9.35 -6.65
N ALA A 326 12.53 8.24 -6.27
CA ALA A 326 11.55 8.21 -5.19
C ALA A 326 12.16 8.63 -3.85
N LEU A 327 13.36 8.15 -3.51
CA LEU A 327 14.05 8.49 -2.28
C LEU A 327 14.41 9.97 -2.20
N GLU A 328 14.98 10.54 -3.26
CA GLU A 328 15.36 11.96 -3.30
C GLU A 328 14.13 12.85 -3.26
N PHE A 329 13.06 12.48 -3.95
CA PHE A 329 11.79 13.18 -3.83
C PHE A 329 11.25 13.14 -2.39
N TRP A 330 11.23 11.97 -1.75
CA TRP A 330 10.82 11.82 -0.36
C TRP A 330 11.60 12.74 0.59
N GLN A 331 12.93 12.71 0.51
CA GLN A 331 13.83 13.51 1.35
C GLN A 331 13.72 15.01 1.05
N SER A 332 13.37 15.38 -0.18
CA SER A 332 13.10 16.77 -0.52
C SER A 332 11.84 17.29 0.16
N CYS A 333 10.81 16.45 0.32
CA CYS A 333 9.55 16.80 0.96
C CYS A 333 9.63 16.75 2.49
N TYR A 334 10.26 15.71 3.06
CA TYR A 334 10.30 15.46 4.50
C TYR A 334 11.72 15.55 5.05
N GLU A 335 12.08 16.71 5.61
CA GLU A 335 13.46 17.00 6.06
C GLU A 335 13.88 16.18 7.28
N ASP A 336 12.91 15.83 8.12
CA ASP A 336 13.13 15.11 9.38
C ASP A 336 12.97 13.57 9.21
N LEU A 337 12.58 13.09 8.02
CA LEU A 337 12.31 11.68 7.74
C LEU A 337 13.24 11.12 6.67
N ASN A 338 14.21 10.30 7.08
CA ASN A 338 15.26 9.83 6.18
C ASN A 338 14.77 8.94 5.02
N LYS A 339 13.88 7.97 5.28
CA LYS A 339 13.42 6.95 4.32
C LYS A 339 12.00 6.47 4.67
N PRO A 340 11.15 6.07 3.72
CA PRO A 340 9.81 5.52 4.03
C PRO A 340 9.89 4.06 4.50
N ASP A 341 9.74 3.81 5.80
CA ASP A 341 9.86 2.45 6.36
C ASP A 341 8.80 1.48 5.81
N TYR A 342 7.58 1.98 5.59
CA TYR A 342 6.46 1.21 5.04
C TYR A 342 6.71 0.68 3.61
N LEU A 343 7.70 1.23 2.89
CA LEU A 343 8.15 0.77 1.57
C LEU A 343 9.51 0.07 1.62
N GLY A 344 9.86 -0.49 2.78
CA GLY A 344 11.12 -1.18 2.96
C GLY A 344 12.35 -0.27 2.84
N ARG A 345 12.17 1.05 3.07
CA ARG A 345 13.23 2.07 3.01
C ARG A 345 13.89 2.19 1.62
N PHE A 346 13.22 1.72 0.58
CA PHE A 346 13.76 1.62 -0.78
C PHE A 346 15.10 0.85 -0.84
N ASP A 347 15.27 -0.15 0.01
CA ASP A 347 16.41 -1.06 -0.06
C ASP A 347 16.20 -2.07 -1.20
N PHE A 348 16.95 -1.88 -2.29
CA PHE A 348 16.84 -2.68 -3.50
C PHE A 348 16.97 -4.18 -3.22
N TYR A 349 18.04 -4.59 -2.51
CA TYR A 349 18.32 -6.00 -2.26
C TYR A 349 17.28 -6.65 -1.37
N LYS A 350 16.80 -5.94 -0.36
CA LYS A 350 15.71 -6.41 0.51
C LYS A 350 14.43 -6.62 -0.30
N LEU A 351 14.03 -5.65 -1.10
CA LEU A 351 12.79 -5.69 -1.88
C LEU A 351 12.84 -6.75 -2.99
N TYR A 352 13.99 -6.90 -3.65
CA TYR A 352 14.25 -7.95 -4.62
C TYR A 352 14.11 -9.35 -3.98
N LYS A 353 14.80 -9.60 -2.86
CA LYS A 353 14.71 -10.88 -2.12
C LYS A 353 13.30 -11.20 -1.64
N LEU A 354 12.56 -10.19 -1.16
CA LEU A 354 11.16 -10.38 -0.77
C LEU A 354 10.28 -10.82 -1.94
N SER A 355 10.59 -10.35 -3.16
CA SER A 355 9.87 -10.71 -4.37
C SER A 355 10.29 -12.08 -4.91
N GLU A 356 11.57 -12.45 -4.79
CA GLU A 356 12.04 -13.83 -5.02
C GLU A 356 11.28 -14.81 -4.12
N HIS A 357 11.25 -14.54 -2.81
CA HIS A 357 10.56 -15.39 -1.85
C HIS A 357 9.04 -15.49 -2.14
N ARG A 358 8.41 -14.41 -2.58
CA ARG A 358 6.99 -14.41 -3.01
C ARG A 358 6.76 -15.36 -4.17
N ILE A 359 7.60 -15.28 -5.22
CA ILE A 359 7.48 -16.14 -6.40
C ILE A 359 7.70 -17.61 -6.02
N GLU A 360 8.73 -17.90 -5.21
CA GLU A 360 8.99 -19.27 -4.74
C GLU A 360 7.83 -19.86 -3.94
N ASN A 361 7.19 -19.06 -3.07
CA ASN A 361 6.04 -19.52 -2.30
C ASN A 361 4.83 -19.84 -3.21
N ILE A 362 4.62 -19.07 -4.27
CA ILE A 362 3.57 -19.35 -5.27
C ILE A 362 3.89 -20.62 -6.06
N GLU A 363 5.14 -20.81 -6.47
CA GLU A 363 5.61 -22.02 -7.16
C GLU A 363 5.39 -23.26 -6.28
N LYS A 364 5.77 -23.18 -4.99
CA LYS A 364 5.54 -24.26 -4.01
C LYS A 364 4.06 -24.55 -3.79
N ALA A 365 3.22 -23.52 -3.68
CA ALA A 365 1.77 -23.69 -3.52
C ALA A 365 1.15 -24.35 -4.76
N THR A 366 1.56 -23.92 -5.95
CA THR A 366 1.12 -24.50 -7.23
C THR A 366 1.54 -25.98 -7.34
N PHE A 367 2.80 -26.29 -7.01
CA PHE A 367 3.30 -27.66 -7.04
C PHE A 367 2.58 -28.57 -6.05
N LYS A 368 2.31 -28.07 -4.84
CA LYS A 368 1.53 -28.80 -3.83
C LYS A 368 0.15 -29.17 -4.36
N LEU A 369 -0.58 -28.21 -4.93
CA LEU A 369 -1.92 -28.45 -5.50
C LEU A 369 -1.87 -29.44 -6.66
N TYR A 370 -0.87 -29.34 -7.53
CA TYR A 370 -0.73 -30.26 -8.67
C TYR A 370 -0.50 -31.71 -8.21
N ASN A 371 0.36 -31.92 -7.21
CA ASN A 371 0.61 -33.25 -6.67
C ASN A 371 -0.59 -33.81 -5.90
N GLU A 372 -1.32 -32.97 -5.15
CA GLU A 372 -2.55 -33.38 -4.48
C GLU A 372 -3.64 -33.82 -5.49
N GLN A 373 -3.70 -33.18 -6.66
CA GLN A 373 -4.60 -33.58 -7.75
C GLN A 373 -4.18 -34.87 -8.48
N ILE A 374 -2.88 -35.14 -8.56
CA ILE A 374 -2.36 -36.41 -9.12
C ILE A 374 -2.62 -37.57 -8.16
N VAL A 375 -2.47 -37.37 -6.86
CA VAL A 375 -2.72 -38.42 -5.85
C VAL A 375 -4.23 -38.69 -5.66
N ALA A 376 -5.09 -37.73 -5.99
CA ALA A 376 -6.55 -37.88 -5.95
C ALA A 376 -7.17 -38.51 -7.22
N LYS A 377 -6.37 -38.83 -8.24
CA LYS A 377 -6.76 -39.58 -9.44
C LYS A 377 -6.13 -40.97 -9.42
#